data_AF-A0A2R4ZVK6-F1
#
_entry.id   AF-A0A2R4ZVK6-F1
#
_cell.length_a   1.000
_cell.length_b   1.000
_cell.length_c   1.000
_cell.angle_alpha   90.00
_cell.angle_beta   90.00
_cell.angle_gamma   90.00
#
_symmetry.space_group_name_H-M   'P 1'
#
loop_
_entity.id
_entity.type
_entity.pdbx_description
1 polymer ?
#
loop_
_entity_poly.entity_id
_entity_poly.type
_entity_poly.pdbx_seq_one_letter_code
_entity_poly.pdbx_strand_id
1 'polypeptide(L)'
;MIQVSQALELSFYLGLLNYVVGALLLGSPLPFPSVKRIGVILMKDAMVIWILASSFTLILNLLSYIRDALGLNWTDLSIWLTGLMINITSLMGILRTLSSMLGPISPYVAPIISNLVSLLSTSLLSVLALQILSLIVRTKAPDLIAIGILIYSIPMGFFKRAGSILISFAIIFSIALPAMPMFTAMFLPGLGQISSNSYPHPTILVKDLTGGVLGDSLLHIYQTPEKTPGSEIAIVPVDEYGLAQLNITPGLPANRDYYFSLEMFGWMFYSSSTIKPGIECIVSPCRYEITIDGILASDSPYILIHTPQSLTTYVVVKDAENGYFNITISLASKSTLIITIPVYTVLEEVLIDGKPVSWDERRSWNWAGLRGYDYHALLEAGVHTVELRYVKGSPSKPLLQQYIYYNIQQEDLSSIFSNIILILFASTVFPTVYLTLLVMATYSLARFIEKGFR
;
A
#
# COMPACT_ATOMS: atom_id res chain seq x y z
N MET A 1 28.83 -23.58 -23.20
CA MET A 1 28.01 -24.13 -22.11
C MET A 1 27.88 -25.62 -22.40
N ILE A 2 28.37 -26.50 -21.54
CA ILE A 2 28.31 -27.96 -21.78
C ILE A 2 26.83 -28.36 -21.75
N GLN A 3 26.35 -29.00 -22.80
CA GLN A 3 24.97 -29.50 -22.82
C GLN A 3 24.83 -30.66 -21.82
N VAL A 4 23.68 -30.78 -21.15
CA VAL A 4 23.42 -31.84 -20.15
C VAL A 4 23.77 -33.23 -20.69
N SER A 5 23.41 -33.51 -21.94
CA SER A 5 23.75 -34.76 -22.65
C SER A 5 25.25 -35.01 -22.72
N GLN A 6 26.04 -33.99 -23.09
CA GLN A 6 27.49 -34.07 -23.20
C GLN A 6 28.15 -34.28 -21.83
N ALA A 7 27.63 -33.65 -20.77
CA ALA A 7 28.14 -33.84 -19.41
C ALA A 7 27.92 -35.29 -18.93
N LEU A 8 26.74 -35.85 -19.18
CA LEU A 8 26.41 -37.23 -18.81
C LEU A 8 27.24 -38.25 -19.61
N GLU A 9 27.42 -38.02 -20.91
CA GLU A 9 28.25 -38.86 -21.78
C GLU A 9 29.72 -38.86 -21.33
N LEU A 10 30.29 -37.69 -21.06
CA LEU A 10 31.65 -37.58 -20.55
C LEU A 10 31.80 -38.26 -19.18
N SER A 11 30.79 -38.12 -18.31
CA SER A 11 30.76 -38.79 -17.00
C SER A 11 30.79 -40.32 -17.14
N PHE A 12 30.07 -40.86 -18.13
CA PHE A 12 30.03 -42.30 -18.40
C PHE A 12 31.39 -42.82 -18.90
N TYR A 13 32.04 -42.09 -19.82
CA TYR A 13 33.39 -42.44 -20.30
C TYR A 13 34.46 -42.31 -19.22
N LEU A 14 34.38 -41.30 -18.35
CA LEU A 14 35.26 -41.16 -17.18
C LEU A 14 35.04 -42.31 -16.18
N GLY A 15 33.79 -42.74 -15.97
CA GLY A 15 33.49 -43.96 -15.22
C GLY A 15 34.15 -45.20 -15.82
N LEU A 16 34.06 -45.38 -17.14
CA LEU A 16 34.70 -46.49 -17.84
C LEU A 16 36.23 -46.45 -17.73
N LEU A 17 36.84 -45.28 -17.85
CA LEU A 17 38.27 -45.08 -17.64
C LEU A 17 38.68 -45.49 -16.21
N ASN A 18 37.92 -45.07 -15.19
CA ASN A 18 38.18 -45.46 -13.79
C ASN A 18 38.09 -46.98 -13.60
N TYR A 19 37.11 -47.63 -14.23
CA TYR A 19 36.96 -49.08 -14.17
C TYR A 19 38.15 -49.81 -14.80
N VAL A 20 38.55 -49.42 -16.01
CA VAL A 20 39.66 -50.03 -16.75
C VAL A 20 40.99 -49.81 -16.03
N VAL A 21 41.26 -48.58 -15.56
CA VAL A 21 42.47 -48.29 -14.76
C VAL A 21 42.45 -49.09 -13.46
N GLY A 22 41.31 -49.17 -12.79
CA GLY A 22 41.16 -49.95 -11.56
C GLY A 22 41.45 -51.45 -11.77
N ALA A 23 40.89 -52.03 -12.84
CA ALA A 23 41.13 -53.42 -13.22
C ALA A 23 42.61 -53.68 -13.59
N LEU A 24 43.25 -52.73 -14.30
CA LEU A 24 44.67 -52.83 -14.66
C LEU A 24 45.57 -52.77 -13.43
N LEU A 25 45.28 -51.89 -12.46
CA LEU A 25 46.03 -51.82 -11.20
C LEU A 25 45.89 -53.11 -10.38
N LEU A 26 44.69 -53.70 -10.35
CA LEU A 26 44.42 -54.98 -9.69
C LEU A 26 45.12 -56.17 -10.36
N GLY A 27 45.14 -56.20 -11.69
CA GLY A 27 45.81 -57.22 -12.49
C GLY A 27 47.33 -57.03 -12.62
N SER A 28 47.86 -55.88 -12.21
CA SER A 28 49.29 -55.58 -12.30
C SER A 28 50.12 -56.48 -11.38
N PRO A 29 51.34 -56.89 -11.79
CA PRO A 29 52.25 -57.70 -10.98
C PRO A 29 52.91 -56.91 -9.83
N LEU A 30 52.39 -55.73 -9.48
CA LEU A 30 52.96 -54.87 -8.44
C LEU A 30 52.64 -55.42 -7.03
N PRO A 31 53.65 -55.58 -6.15
CA PRO A 31 53.46 -56.16 -4.81
C PRO A 31 52.92 -55.19 -3.76
N PHE A 32 52.55 -53.95 -4.14
CA PHE A 32 52.11 -52.94 -3.19
C PHE A 32 50.61 -53.06 -2.84
N PRO A 33 50.24 -53.35 -1.58
CA PRO A 33 48.83 -53.50 -1.18
C PRO A 33 48.03 -52.20 -1.34
N SER A 34 48.68 -51.04 -1.21
CA SER A 34 48.07 -49.73 -1.44
C SER A 34 47.58 -49.55 -2.89
N VAL A 35 48.35 -50.04 -3.87
CA VAL A 35 48.01 -49.95 -5.30
C VAL A 35 46.80 -50.83 -5.61
N LYS A 36 46.77 -52.05 -5.06
CA LYS A 36 45.61 -52.95 -5.19
C LYS A 36 44.36 -52.38 -4.53
N ARG A 37 44.50 -51.75 -3.35
CA ARG A 37 43.38 -51.06 -2.68
C ARG A 37 42.84 -49.89 -3.51
N ILE A 38 43.71 -49.10 -4.14
CA ILE A 38 43.29 -48.02 -5.04
C ILE A 38 42.52 -48.58 -6.24
N GLY A 39 42.98 -49.69 -6.83
CA GLY A 39 42.29 -50.37 -7.92
C GLY A 39 40.86 -50.77 -7.56
N VAL A 40 40.65 -51.39 -6.38
CA VAL A 40 39.30 -51.75 -5.89
C VAL A 40 38.42 -50.51 -5.69
N ILE A 41 38.99 -49.42 -5.14
CA ILE A 41 38.26 -48.17 -4.91
C ILE A 41 37.79 -47.58 -6.25
N LEU A 42 38.68 -47.48 -7.24
CA LEU A 42 38.35 -46.94 -8.57
C LEU A 42 37.26 -47.74 -9.28
N MET A 43 37.27 -49.08 -9.17
CA MET A 43 36.21 -49.93 -9.73
C MET A 43 34.87 -49.72 -9.01
N LYS A 44 34.87 -49.61 -7.68
CA LYS A 44 33.66 -49.29 -6.90
C LYS A 44 33.09 -47.95 -7.32
N ASP A 45 33.94 -46.94 -7.49
CA ASP A 45 33.53 -45.59 -7.87
C ASP A 45 32.94 -45.54 -9.28
N ALA A 46 33.55 -46.27 -10.22
CA ALA A 46 33.05 -46.40 -11.58
C ALA A 46 31.62 -46.94 -11.62
N MET A 47 31.30 -47.95 -10.82
CA MET A 47 29.94 -48.47 -10.71
C MET A 47 28.96 -47.41 -10.17
N VAL A 48 29.36 -46.65 -9.14
CA VAL A 48 28.52 -45.57 -8.59
C VAL A 48 28.27 -44.49 -9.63
N ILE A 49 29.30 -44.09 -10.39
CA ILE A 49 29.19 -43.10 -11.47
C ILE A 49 28.18 -43.57 -12.53
N TRP A 50 28.27 -44.82 -12.97
CA TRP A 50 27.34 -45.38 -13.97
C TRP A 50 25.90 -45.44 -13.45
N ILE A 51 25.70 -45.82 -12.19
CA ILE A 51 24.37 -45.81 -11.55
C ILE A 51 23.82 -44.39 -11.49
N LEU A 52 24.64 -43.40 -11.10
CA LEU A 52 24.22 -42.00 -10.99
C LEU A 52 23.91 -41.38 -12.35
N ALA A 53 24.74 -41.62 -13.36
CA ALA A 53 24.49 -41.16 -14.72
C ALA A 53 23.23 -41.79 -15.33
N SER A 54 23.02 -43.10 -15.13
CA SER A 54 21.85 -43.82 -15.65
C SER A 54 20.54 -43.45 -14.91
N SER A 55 20.64 -43.09 -13.62
CA SER A 55 19.49 -42.68 -12.81
C SER A 55 19.15 -41.20 -12.91
N PHE A 56 19.88 -40.39 -13.69
CA PHE A 56 19.68 -38.95 -13.81
C PHE A 56 18.22 -38.55 -14.07
N THR A 57 17.58 -39.13 -15.09
CA THR A 57 16.18 -38.84 -15.43
C THR A 57 15.23 -39.27 -14.31
N LEU A 58 15.53 -40.40 -13.63
CA LEU A 58 14.75 -40.88 -12.50
C LEU A 58 14.85 -39.90 -11.33
N ILE A 59 16.04 -39.39 -11.03
CA ILE A 59 16.26 -38.36 -10.01
C ILE A 59 15.40 -37.14 -10.33
N LEU A 60 15.45 -36.61 -11.56
CA LEU A 60 14.65 -35.44 -11.95
C LEU A 60 13.14 -35.67 -11.81
N ASN A 61 12.64 -36.84 -12.24
CA ASN A 61 11.22 -37.17 -12.10
C ASN A 61 10.80 -37.32 -10.64
N LEU A 62 11.68 -37.86 -9.79
CA LEU A 62 11.45 -38.01 -8.36
C LEU A 62 11.43 -36.65 -7.66
N LEU A 63 12.26 -35.69 -8.09
CA LEU A 63 12.20 -34.31 -7.61
C LEU A 63 10.84 -33.66 -7.90
N SER A 64 10.34 -33.78 -9.14
CA SER A 64 9.01 -33.26 -9.47
C SER A 64 7.92 -33.97 -8.69
N TYR A 65 7.97 -35.31 -8.58
CA TYR A 65 6.96 -36.08 -7.86
C TYR A 65 6.87 -35.70 -6.38
N ILE A 66 8.01 -35.61 -5.67
CA ILE A 66 8.02 -35.20 -4.26
C ILE A 66 7.45 -33.79 -4.10
N ARG A 67 7.86 -32.87 -4.97
CA ARG A 67 7.39 -31.48 -4.93
C ARG A 67 5.87 -31.40 -5.11
N ASP A 68 5.36 -32.10 -6.12
CA ASP A 68 3.93 -32.09 -6.44
C ASP A 68 3.10 -32.81 -5.35
N ALA A 69 3.64 -33.88 -4.75
CA ALA A 69 3.00 -34.58 -3.62
C ALA A 69 2.91 -33.73 -2.35
N LEU A 70 3.85 -32.80 -2.16
CA LEU A 70 3.83 -31.81 -1.07
C LEU A 70 2.97 -30.58 -1.40
N GLY A 71 2.38 -30.51 -2.60
CA GLY A 71 1.59 -29.36 -3.06
C GLY A 71 2.42 -28.09 -3.28
N LEU A 72 3.73 -28.23 -3.53
CA LEU A 72 4.66 -27.11 -3.61
C LEU A 72 4.79 -26.59 -5.05
N ASN A 73 4.51 -25.30 -5.28
CA ASN A 73 4.70 -24.69 -6.59
C ASN A 73 5.77 -23.59 -6.59
N TRP A 74 6.57 -23.54 -7.65
CA TRP A 74 7.51 -22.45 -7.90
C TRP A 74 6.81 -21.10 -8.11
N THR A 75 5.57 -21.12 -8.61
CA THR A 75 4.74 -19.93 -8.80
C THR A 75 4.43 -19.28 -7.45
N ASP A 76 4.08 -20.09 -6.44
CA ASP A 76 3.66 -19.59 -5.13
C ASP A 76 4.83 -18.90 -4.41
N LEU A 77 6.03 -19.48 -4.52
CA LEU A 77 7.26 -18.82 -4.07
C LEU A 77 7.53 -17.50 -4.80
N SER A 78 7.34 -17.46 -6.13
CA SER A 78 7.58 -16.23 -6.90
C SER A 78 6.58 -15.11 -6.57
N ILE A 79 5.30 -15.47 -6.36
CA ILE A 79 4.25 -14.54 -5.92
C ILE A 79 4.57 -14.02 -4.53
N TRP A 80 4.97 -14.91 -3.61
CA TRP A 80 5.35 -14.55 -2.25
C TRP A 80 6.55 -13.59 -2.20
N LEU A 81 7.63 -13.87 -2.95
CA LEU A 81 8.80 -12.98 -3.03
C LEU A 81 8.45 -11.62 -3.63
N THR A 82 7.65 -11.61 -4.70
CA THR A 82 7.19 -10.36 -5.32
C THR A 82 6.32 -9.55 -4.37
N GLY A 83 5.45 -10.20 -3.60
CA GLY A 83 4.65 -9.56 -2.55
C GLY A 83 5.51 -8.93 -1.46
N LEU A 84 6.56 -9.63 -0.99
CA LEU A 84 7.52 -9.06 -0.03
C LEU A 84 8.23 -7.83 -0.61
N MET A 85 8.68 -7.89 -1.87
CA MET A 85 9.31 -6.76 -2.54
C MET A 85 8.39 -5.54 -2.60
N ILE A 86 7.14 -5.72 -3.04
CA ILE A 86 6.14 -4.65 -3.10
C ILE A 86 5.92 -4.04 -1.71
N ASN A 87 5.74 -4.86 -0.69
CA ASN A 87 5.53 -4.38 0.68
C ASN A 87 6.73 -3.62 1.27
N ILE A 88 7.96 -4.07 0.99
CA ILE A 88 9.17 -3.35 1.43
C ILE A 88 9.24 -2.00 0.72
N THR A 89 9.01 -1.97 -0.61
CA THR A 89 9.07 -0.71 -1.38
C THR A 89 7.98 0.28 -0.98
N SER A 90 6.76 -0.19 -0.67
CA SER A 90 5.67 0.68 -0.21
C SER A 90 5.98 1.27 1.17
N LEU A 91 6.49 0.49 2.12
CA LEU A 91 6.93 0.97 3.43
C LEU A 91 8.09 1.98 3.33
N MET A 92 9.05 1.74 2.44
CA MET A 92 10.12 2.71 2.15
C MET A 92 9.55 4.02 1.58
N GLY A 93 8.56 3.94 0.69
CA GLY A 93 7.85 5.10 0.15
C GLY A 93 7.16 5.91 1.25
N ILE A 94 6.38 5.24 2.10
CA ILE A 94 5.68 5.84 3.23
C ILE A 94 6.68 6.53 4.17
N LEU A 95 7.75 5.85 4.59
CA LEU A 95 8.77 6.40 5.48
C LEU A 95 9.45 7.65 4.90
N ARG A 96 9.79 7.64 3.60
CA ARG A 96 10.40 8.80 2.92
C ARG A 96 9.45 9.98 2.87
N THR A 97 8.17 9.75 2.56
CA THR A 97 7.16 10.81 2.61
C THR A 97 6.90 11.30 4.04
N LEU A 98 6.98 10.41 5.04
CA LEU A 98 6.84 10.79 6.45
C LEU A 98 7.90 11.81 6.84
N SER A 99 9.15 11.60 6.41
CA SER A 99 10.27 12.50 6.70
C SER A 99 10.05 13.93 6.20
N SER A 100 9.38 14.10 5.05
CA SER A 100 9.02 15.41 4.50
C SER A 100 7.81 16.07 5.16
N MET A 101 7.00 15.31 5.90
CA MET A 101 5.75 15.80 6.51
C MET A 101 5.89 16.19 7.99
N LEU A 102 7.03 15.84 8.62
CA LEU A 102 7.26 16.01 10.07
C LEU A 102 7.60 17.44 10.51
N GLY A 103 7.62 18.42 9.62
CA GLY A 103 7.79 19.85 9.95
C GLY A 103 8.93 20.13 10.96
N PRO A 104 8.64 20.80 12.10
CA PRO A 104 9.66 21.21 13.07
C PRO A 104 10.23 20.07 13.94
N ILE A 105 9.58 18.90 14.02
CA ILE A 105 10.12 17.72 14.75
C ILE A 105 10.97 16.81 13.85
N SER A 106 11.09 17.14 12.56
CA SER A 106 11.90 16.38 11.60
C SER A 106 13.34 16.11 12.04
N PRO A 107 14.11 17.02 12.68
CA PRO A 107 15.50 16.72 13.02
C PRO A 107 15.65 15.63 14.10
N TYR A 108 14.63 15.40 14.93
CA TYR A 108 14.66 14.35 15.97
C TYR A 108 14.23 12.98 15.44
N VAL A 109 13.32 12.95 14.45
CA VAL A 109 12.72 11.71 13.93
C VAL A 109 13.42 11.23 12.64
N ALA A 110 13.99 12.15 11.86
CA ALA A 110 14.70 11.84 10.62
C ALA A 110 15.82 10.78 10.77
N PRO A 111 16.64 10.76 11.84
CA PRO A 111 17.65 9.72 12.01
C PRO A 111 17.04 8.31 12.14
N ILE A 112 15.91 8.20 12.85
CA ILE A 112 15.20 6.94 13.06
C ILE A 112 14.60 6.45 11.75
N ILE A 113 13.92 7.33 11.02
CA ILE A 113 13.35 7.03 9.70
C ILE A 113 14.44 6.61 8.72
N SER A 114 15.57 7.35 8.68
CA SER A 114 16.70 7.04 7.81
C SER A 114 17.27 5.65 8.09
N ASN A 115 17.42 5.28 9.37
CA ASN A 115 17.87 3.95 9.76
C ASN A 115 16.88 2.85 9.39
N LEU A 116 15.57 3.10 9.48
CA LEU A 116 14.57 2.12 9.06
C LEU A 116 14.54 1.97 7.54
N VAL A 117 14.68 3.06 6.79
CA VAL A 117 14.80 3.02 5.33
C VAL A 117 16.07 2.28 4.91
N SER A 118 17.19 2.44 5.63
CA SER A 118 18.42 1.69 5.34
C SER A 118 18.27 0.19 5.63
N LEU A 119 17.63 -0.20 6.74
CA LEU A 119 17.31 -1.59 7.06
C LEU A 119 16.34 -2.22 6.05
N LEU A 120 15.32 -1.48 5.59
CA LEU A 120 14.42 -1.95 4.54
C LEU A 120 15.13 -2.05 3.18
N SER A 121 16.08 -1.16 2.90
CA SER A 121 16.88 -1.26 1.68
C SER A 121 17.78 -2.49 1.69
N THR A 122 18.37 -2.85 2.83
CA THR A 122 19.18 -4.07 2.94
C THR A 122 18.32 -5.33 2.88
N SER A 123 17.11 -5.31 3.44
CA SER A 123 16.17 -6.42 3.29
C SER A 123 15.65 -6.57 1.86
N LEU A 124 15.47 -5.48 1.12
CA LEU A 124 15.14 -5.54 -0.30
C LEU A 124 16.24 -6.28 -1.10
N LEU A 125 17.51 -5.97 -0.80
CA LEU A 125 18.64 -6.65 -1.42
C LEU A 125 18.69 -8.13 -1.05
N SER A 126 18.34 -8.52 0.18
CA SER A 126 18.29 -9.94 0.56
C SER A 126 17.19 -10.70 -0.17
N VAL A 127 16.00 -10.11 -0.32
CA VAL A 127 14.89 -10.71 -1.08
C VAL A 127 15.25 -10.83 -2.56
N LEU A 128 15.89 -9.82 -3.15
CA LEU A 128 16.41 -9.87 -4.52
C LEU A 128 17.44 -10.99 -4.70
N ALA A 129 18.39 -11.13 -3.78
CA ALA A 129 19.37 -12.21 -3.81
C ALA A 129 18.69 -13.59 -3.75
N LEU A 130 17.66 -13.72 -2.91
CA LEU A 130 16.86 -14.94 -2.81
C LEU A 130 16.07 -15.24 -4.09
N GLN A 131 15.56 -14.21 -4.76
CA GLN A 131 14.86 -14.35 -6.03
C GLN A 131 15.81 -14.76 -7.16
N ILE A 132 17.04 -14.24 -7.18
CA ILE A 132 18.08 -14.69 -8.12
C ILE A 132 18.45 -16.15 -7.83
N LEU A 133 18.63 -16.51 -6.56
CA LEU A 133 18.92 -17.89 -6.16
C LEU A 133 17.79 -18.84 -6.58
N SER A 134 16.54 -18.46 -6.36
CA SER A 134 15.38 -19.29 -6.73
C SER A 134 15.28 -19.49 -8.24
N LEU A 135 15.57 -18.45 -9.03
CA LEU A 135 15.62 -18.53 -10.48
C LEU A 135 16.75 -19.45 -10.96
N ILE A 136 17.93 -19.35 -10.37
CA ILE A 136 19.08 -20.22 -10.68
C ILE A 136 18.71 -21.67 -10.40
N VAL A 137 18.22 -21.99 -9.20
CA VAL A 137 17.86 -23.37 -8.85
C VAL A 137 16.78 -23.91 -9.79
N ARG A 138 15.70 -23.15 -10.01
CA ARG A 138 14.58 -23.57 -10.87
C ARG A 138 15.02 -23.87 -12.31
N THR A 139 15.89 -23.05 -12.88
CA THR A 139 16.28 -23.15 -14.30
C THR A 139 17.51 -24.01 -14.53
N LYS A 140 18.41 -24.10 -13.55
CA LYS A 140 19.72 -24.74 -13.66
C LYS A 140 19.88 -25.98 -12.79
N ALA A 141 18.88 -26.44 -12.04
CA ALA A 141 18.98 -27.69 -11.27
C ALA A 141 19.41 -28.91 -12.11
N PRO A 142 18.88 -29.17 -13.33
CA PRO A 142 19.35 -30.28 -14.15
C PRO A 142 20.81 -30.12 -14.58
N ASP A 143 21.21 -28.91 -14.97
CA ASP A 143 22.59 -28.57 -15.36
C ASP A 143 23.55 -28.78 -14.17
N LEU A 144 23.15 -28.34 -12.97
CA LEU A 144 23.92 -28.54 -11.73
C LEU A 144 24.06 -30.02 -11.42
N ILE A 145 23.00 -30.82 -11.43
CA ILE A 145 23.11 -32.27 -11.17
C ILE A 145 24.06 -32.93 -12.18
N ALA A 146 23.95 -32.62 -13.47
CA ALA A 146 24.82 -33.17 -14.50
C ALA A 146 26.30 -32.78 -14.32
N ILE A 147 26.58 -31.50 -14.01
CA ILE A 147 27.93 -31.03 -13.67
C ILE A 147 28.43 -31.70 -12.38
N GLY A 148 27.55 -31.93 -11.41
CA GLY A 148 27.89 -32.60 -10.16
C GLY A 148 28.30 -34.06 -10.40
N ILE A 149 27.58 -34.79 -11.27
CA ILE A 149 27.94 -36.15 -11.70
C ILE A 149 29.28 -36.14 -12.43
N LEU A 150 29.52 -35.16 -13.31
CA LEU A 150 30.77 -34.99 -14.03
C LEU A 150 31.96 -34.80 -13.07
N ILE A 151 31.84 -33.86 -12.14
CA ILE A 151 32.88 -33.59 -11.13
C ILE A 151 33.10 -34.81 -10.23
N TYR A 152 32.02 -35.53 -9.89
CA TYR A 152 32.10 -36.78 -9.13
C TYR A 152 32.85 -37.88 -9.89
N SER A 153 32.77 -37.89 -11.23
CA SER A 153 33.39 -38.89 -12.08
C SER A 153 34.91 -38.76 -12.27
N ILE A 154 35.51 -37.65 -11.79
CA ILE A 154 36.95 -37.39 -11.93
C ILE A 154 37.76 -38.51 -11.22
N PRO A 155 38.78 -39.09 -11.89
CA PRO A 155 39.58 -40.18 -11.36
C PRO A 155 40.20 -39.91 -9.98
N MET A 156 40.46 -41.00 -9.24
CA MET A 156 41.04 -40.99 -7.89
C MET A 156 40.18 -40.31 -6.81
N GLY A 157 39.00 -39.80 -7.17
CA GLY A 157 38.01 -39.34 -6.22
C GLY A 157 38.34 -38.02 -5.51
N PHE A 158 39.34 -37.28 -5.98
CA PHE A 158 39.74 -35.99 -5.41
C PHE A 158 38.56 -34.99 -5.33
N PHE A 159 37.65 -35.06 -6.30
CA PHE A 159 36.51 -34.14 -6.41
C PHE A 159 35.16 -34.75 -6.02
N LYS A 160 35.13 -35.98 -5.49
CA LYS A 160 33.87 -36.63 -5.09
C LYS A 160 33.03 -35.80 -4.13
N ARG A 161 33.67 -35.18 -3.15
CA ARG A 161 33.01 -34.32 -2.18
C ARG A 161 32.41 -33.08 -2.83
N ALA A 162 33.11 -32.49 -3.79
CA ALA A 162 32.59 -31.33 -4.53
C ALA A 162 31.39 -31.73 -5.41
N GLY A 163 31.50 -32.85 -6.14
CA GLY A 163 30.41 -33.39 -6.95
C GLY A 163 29.18 -33.77 -6.11
N SER A 164 29.37 -34.46 -4.98
CA SER A 164 28.27 -34.87 -4.10
C SER A 164 27.55 -33.70 -3.44
N ILE A 165 28.28 -32.64 -3.05
CA ILE A 165 27.69 -31.40 -2.54
C ILE A 165 26.85 -30.73 -3.62
N LEU A 166 27.35 -30.65 -4.85
CA LEU A 166 26.67 -29.97 -5.94
C LEU A 166 25.39 -30.72 -6.37
N ILE A 167 25.43 -32.05 -6.43
CA ILE A 167 24.24 -32.90 -6.63
C ILE A 167 23.22 -32.67 -5.50
N SER A 168 23.68 -32.73 -4.25
CA SER A 168 22.80 -32.60 -3.08
C SER A 168 22.16 -31.22 -2.98
N PHE A 169 22.93 -30.17 -3.30
CA PHE A 169 22.44 -28.80 -3.32
C PHE A 169 21.29 -28.67 -4.30
N ALA A 170 21.48 -29.14 -5.54
CA ALA A 170 20.45 -29.06 -6.56
C ALA A 170 19.19 -29.86 -6.17
N ILE A 171 19.34 -31.06 -5.59
CA ILE A 171 18.20 -31.88 -5.12
C ILE A 171 17.41 -31.17 -4.02
N ILE A 172 18.09 -30.76 -2.94
CA ILE A 172 17.43 -30.24 -1.75
C ILE A 172 16.82 -28.87 -2.02
N PHE A 173 17.57 -27.97 -2.68
CA PHE A 173 17.04 -26.65 -3.00
C PHE A 173 15.90 -26.72 -4.02
N SER A 174 15.85 -27.71 -4.90
CA SER A 174 14.73 -27.86 -5.85
C SER A 174 13.42 -28.28 -5.18
N ILE A 175 13.49 -29.05 -4.09
CA ILE A 175 12.31 -29.50 -3.34
C ILE A 175 11.93 -28.47 -2.28
N ALA A 176 12.89 -28.04 -1.48
CA ALA A 176 12.62 -27.34 -0.24
C ALA A 176 12.51 -25.82 -0.44
N LEU A 177 13.23 -25.21 -1.39
CA LEU A 177 13.15 -23.77 -1.59
C LEU A 177 11.70 -23.28 -1.86
N PRO A 178 10.89 -23.95 -2.71
CA PRO A 178 9.46 -23.67 -2.86
C PRO A 178 8.61 -23.72 -1.59
N ALA A 179 9.05 -24.44 -0.54
CA ALA A 179 8.33 -24.56 0.73
C ALA A 179 8.59 -23.40 1.71
N MET A 180 9.48 -22.47 1.36
CA MET A 180 9.82 -21.32 2.21
C MET A 180 8.61 -20.47 2.63
N PRO A 181 7.63 -20.15 1.76
CA PRO A 181 6.45 -19.38 2.17
C PRO A 181 5.68 -20.07 3.30
N MET A 182 5.51 -21.39 3.21
CA MET A 182 4.84 -22.20 4.23
C MET A 182 5.60 -22.18 5.56
N PHE A 183 6.93 -22.26 5.51
CA PHE A 183 7.77 -22.12 6.70
C PHE A 183 7.56 -20.74 7.37
N THR A 184 7.55 -19.65 6.60
CA THR A 184 7.34 -18.31 7.17
C THR A 184 5.92 -18.12 7.74
N ALA A 185 4.90 -18.68 7.09
CA ALA A 185 3.52 -18.60 7.54
C ALA A 185 3.27 -19.30 8.89
N MET A 186 4.07 -20.33 9.21
CA MET A 186 4.00 -21.01 10.52
C MET A 186 4.40 -20.10 11.68
N PHE A 187 5.32 -19.16 11.44
CA PHE A 187 5.81 -18.23 12.47
C PHE A 187 5.10 -16.86 12.42
N LEU A 188 4.53 -16.49 11.27
CA LEU A 188 3.76 -15.25 11.08
C LEU A 188 2.43 -15.53 10.39
N PRO A 189 1.42 -16.01 11.13
CA PRO A 189 0.05 -16.08 10.63
C PRO A 189 -0.50 -14.65 10.52
N GLY A 190 -0.34 -13.99 9.37
CA GLY A 190 -0.89 -12.64 9.18
C GLY A 190 -0.22 -11.73 8.14
N LEU A 191 0.89 -12.14 7.51
CA LEU A 191 1.53 -11.31 6.46
C LEU A 191 0.62 -11.04 5.22
N GLY A 192 -0.53 -11.71 5.12
CA GLY A 192 -1.55 -11.45 4.09
C GLY A 192 -2.53 -10.32 4.42
N GLN A 193 -2.49 -9.76 5.64
CA GLN A 193 -3.30 -8.61 6.04
C GLN A 193 -2.46 -7.70 6.94
N ILE A 194 -1.29 -7.28 6.45
CA ILE A 194 -0.82 -5.96 6.87
C ILE A 194 -1.87 -5.03 6.28
N SER A 195 -2.73 -4.47 7.14
CA SER A 195 -3.59 -3.37 6.75
C SER A 195 -2.68 -2.33 6.13
N SER A 196 -2.66 -2.24 4.80
CA SER A 196 -2.22 -1.04 4.14
C SER A 196 -2.96 0.06 4.87
N ASN A 197 -2.22 0.99 5.48
CA ASN A 197 -2.79 2.28 5.82
C ASN A 197 -3.34 2.80 4.49
N SER A 198 -4.62 2.55 4.34
CA SER A 198 -5.36 2.55 3.11
C SER A 198 -5.93 3.94 3.07
N TYR A 199 -5.49 4.73 2.11
CA TYR A 199 -5.85 6.12 2.02
C TYR A 199 -6.80 6.29 0.82
N PRO A 200 -8.10 6.05 1.00
CA PRO A 200 -9.09 6.35 -0.02
C PRO A 200 -9.08 7.84 -0.41
N HIS A 201 -9.48 8.09 -1.66
CA HIS A 201 -9.61 9.42 -2.24
C HIS A 201 -11.10 9.68 -2.53
N PRO A 202 -11.94 9.89 -1.50
CA PRO A 202 -13.36 10.09 -1.73
C PRO A 202 -13.61 11.44 -2.42
N THR A 203 -14.66 11.49 -3.23
CA THR A 203 -15.21 12.75 -3.73
C THR A 203 -16.36 13.17 -2.81
N ILE A 204 -16.31 14.39 -2.28
CA ILE A 204 -17.32 14.90 -1.34
C ILE A 204 -18.16 15.95 -2.05
N LEU A 205 -19.46 15.75 -2.12
CA LEU A 205 -20.43 16.71 -2.64
C LEU A 205 -20.99 17.53 -1.47
N VAL A 206 -20.81 18.85 -1.52
CA VAL A 206 -21.22 19.79 -0.48
C VAL A 206 -22.55 20.44 -0.86
N LYS A 207 -23.56 20.31 0.00
CA LYS A 207 -24.89 20.85 -0.20
C LYS A 207 -25.34 21.75 0.96
N ASP A 208 -26.25 22.68 0.67
CA ASP A 208 -27.04 23.41 1.67
C ASP A 208 -28.21 22.55 2.20
N LEU A 209 -28.96 23.07 3.18
CA LEU A 209 -30.13 22.38 3.76
C LEU A 209 -31.26 22.09 2.75
N THR A 210 -31.36 22.85 1.66
CA THR A 210 -32.33 22.64 0.57
C THR A 210 -31.83 21.72 -0.54
N GLY A 211 -30.60 21.19 -0.42
CA GLY A 211 -29.95 20.36 -1.43
C GLY A 211 -29.33 21.14 -2.59
N GLY A 212 -29.24 22.48 -2.50
CA GLY A 212 -28.44 23.31 -3.41
C GLY A 212 -26.95 23.02 -3.27
N VAL A 213 -26.21 23.05 -4.38
CA VAL A 213 -24.76 22.80 -4.38
C VAL A 213 -23.98 24.04 -3.97
N LEU A 214 -22.99 23.85 -3.11
CA LEU A 214 -22.15 24.91 -2.57
C LEU A 214 -20.78 24.90 -3.23
N GLY A 215 -20.64 25.59 -4.36
CA GLY A 215 -19.37 25.74 -5.06
C GLY A 215 -18.51 26.91 -4.58
N ASP A 216 -17.27 26.98 -5.06
CA ASP A 216 -16.31 28.09 -4.84
C ASP A 216 -16.05 28.41 -3.35
N SER A 217 -15.94 27.37 -2.53
CA SER A 217 -15.77 27.45 -1.07
C SER A 217 -14.58 26.62 -0.58
N LEU A 218 -14.18 26.78 0.69
CA LEU A 218 -13.13 25.96 1.31
C LEU A 218 -13.76 24.96 2.28
N LEU A 219 -13.57 23.68 2.03
CA LEU A 219 -13.99 22.60 2.91
C LEU A 219 -12.87 22.26 3.91
N HIS A 220 -13.14 22.46 5.18
CA HIS A 220 -12.27 22.08 6.29
C HIS A 220 -12.70 20.71 6.84
N ILE A 221 -11.72 19.81 7.00
CA ILE A 221 -11.94 18.42 7.39
C ILE A 221 -11.28 18.16 8.75
N TYR A 222 -12.04 17.61 9.70
CA TYR A 222 -11.60 17.32 11.07
C TYR A 222 -11.73 15.83 11.40
N GLN A 223 -10.92 15.34 12.33
CA GLN A 223 -11.03 13.98 12.87
C GLN A 223 -11.88 13.93 14.15
N THR A 224 -11.99 15.07 14.84
CA THR A 224 -12.69 15.18 16.12
C THR A 224 -14.03 15.87 15.94
N PRO A 225 -15.06 15.47 16.72
CA PRO A 225 -16.38 16.07 16.64
C PRO A 225 -16.41 17.54 17.08
N GLU A 226 -15.43 17.97 17.89
CA GLU A 226 -15.34 19.32 18.43
C GLU A 226 -14.96 20.38 17.39
N LYS A 227 -14.38 19.98 16.24
CA LYS A 227 -13.98 20.85 15.12
C LYS A 227 -13.24 22.11 15.57
N THR A 228 -12.24 21.94 16.41
CA THR A 228 -11.50 23.07 16.97
C THR A 228 -10.60 23.69 15.89
N PRO A 229 -10.61 25.03 15.72
CA PRO A 229 -9.73 25.70 14.77
C PRO A 229 -8.26 25.36 15.02
N GLY A 230 -7.53 24.97 13.98
CA GLY A 230 -6.14 24.52 14.06
C GLY A 230 -5.97 23.00 14.24
N SER A 231 -7.06 22.24 14.39
CA SER A 231 -7.07 20.77 14.41
C SER A 231 -7.53 20.16 13.08
N GLU A 232 -7.68 20.98 12.03
CA GLU A 232 -7.99 20.51 10.69
C GLU A 232 -6.96 19.48 10.24
N ILE A 233 -7.37 18.47 9.49
CA ILE A 233 -6.47 17.53 8.82
C ILE A 233 -6.18 18.03 7.40
N ALA A 234 -7.19 18.58 6.74
CA ALA A 234 -7.11 19.08 5.38
C ALA A 234 -8.10 20.22 5.16
N ILE A 235 -7.69 21.16 4.32
CA ILE A 235 -8.51 22.25 3.79
C ILE A 235 -8.49 22.11 2.26
N VAL A 236 -9.64 21.83 1.67
CA VAL A 236 -9.79 21.47 0.26
C VAL A 236 -10.72 22.47 -0.43
N PRO A 237 -10.34 23.04 -1.59
CA PRO A 237 -11.26 23.87 -2.36
C PRO A 237 -12.37 23.02 -2.97
N VAL A 238 -13.60 23.54 -2.90
CA VAL A 238 -14.78 22.98 -3.54
C VAL A 238 -14.94 23.62 -4.91
N ASP A 239 -15.11 22.81 -5.95
CA ASP A 239 -15.28 23.31 -7.32
C ASP A 239 -16.66 23.99 -7.54
N GLU A 240 -16.86 24.55 -8.73
CA GLU A 240 -18.11 25.22 -9.13
C GLU A 240 -19.35 24.31 -9.11
N TYR A 241 -19.16 22.98 -9.09
CA TYR A 241 -20.22 21.97 -9.02
C TYR A 241 -20.50 21.48 -7.59
N GLY A 242 -19.85 22.07 -6.59
CA GLY A 242 -19.97 21.66 -5.19
C GLY A 242 -19.18 20.39 -4.85
N LEU A 243 -18.23 19.97 -5.68
CA LEU A 243 -17.40 18.79 -5.47
C LEU A 243 -16.04 19.18 -4.89
N ALA A 244 -15.73 18.61 -3.72
CA ALA A 244 -14.40 18.57 -3.17
C ALA A 244 -13.75 17.23 -3.57
N GLN A 245 -12.82 17.29 -4.53
CA GLN A 245 -12.01 16.14 -4.90
C GLN A 245 -10.77 16.09 -4.02
N LEU A 246 -10.66 15.03 -3.20
CA LEU A 246 -9.47 14.75 -2.42
C LEU A 246 -8.40 14.13 -3.34
N ASN A 247 -7.82 14.95 -4.22
CA ASN A 247 -6.75 14.55 -5.14
C ASN A 247 -5.38 14.55 -4.43
N ILE A 248 -5.35 14.01 -3.21
CA ILE A 248 -4.26 14.20 -2.25
C ILE A 248 -3.54 12.88 -2.01
N THR A 249 -2.22 12.83 -2.22
CA THR A 249 -1.38 11.73 -1.74
C THR A 249 -0.86 12.04 -0.34
N PRO A 250 -1.09 11.20 0.70
CA PRO A 250 -1.58 9.82 0.56
C PRO A 250 -3.11 9.66 0.50
N GLY A 251 -3.92 10.60 1.01
CA GLY A 251 -5.40 10.54 1.03
C GLY A 251 -5.94 10.59 2.46
N LEU A 252 -7.25 10.36 2.68
CA LEU A 252 -7.81 10.28 4.03
C LEU A 252 -7.68 8.84 4.57
N PRO A 253 -7.17 8.60 5.80
CA PRO A 253 -7.16 7.26 6.40
C PRO A 253 -8.52 6.54 6.37
N ALA A 254 -8.54 5.29 5.92
CA ALA A 254 -9.75 4.48 5.87
C ALA A 254 -10.30 4.14 7.28
N ASN A 255 -11.62 3.88 7.33
CA ASN A 255 -12.36 3.41 8.50
C ASN A 255 -12.35 4.34 9.71
N ARG A 256 -12.10 5.64 9.50
CA ARG A 256 -12.23 6.70 10.52
C ARG A 256 -13.39 7.62 10.22
N ASP A 257 -13.98 8.19 11.25
CA ASP A 257 -15.05 9.17 11.10
C ASP A 257 -14.45 10.56 10.89
N TYR A 258 -14.94 11.27 9.87
CA TYR A 258 -14.54 12.63 9.53
C TYR A 258 -15.69 13.61 9.67
N TYR A 259 -15.37 14.80 10.15
CA TYR A 259 -16.30 15.89 10.42
C TYR A 259 -15.94 17.10 9.56
N PHE A 260 -16.92 17.95 9.25
CA PHE A 260 -16.75 19.02 8.27
C PHE A 260 -17.17 20.39 8.79
N SER A 261 -16.49 21.40 8.27
CA SER A 261 -17.00 22.77 8.19
C SER A 261 -16.64 23.38 6.84
N LEU A 262 -17.40 24.40 6.45
CA LEU A 262 -17.27 25.10 5.19
C LEU A 262 -16.95 26.56 5.46
N GLU A 263 -15.89 27.06 4.86
CA GLU A 263 -15.58 28.49 4.85
C GLU A 263 -15.99 29.09 3.50
N MET A 264 -16.86 30.09 3.55
CA MET A 264 -17.38 30.76 2.37
C MET A 264 -17.72 32.22 2.71
N PHE A 265 -17.31 33.16 1.86
CA PHE A 265 -17.52 34.61 2.07
C PHE A 265 -17.04 35.15 3.42
N GLY A 266 -16.03 34.52 4.04
CA GLY A 266 -15.49 34.89 5.34
C GLY A 266 -16.25 34.33 6.54
N TRP A 267 -17.31 33.55 6.30
CA TRP A 267 -18.06 32.84 7.33
C TRP A 267 -17.60 31.39 7.41
N MET A 268 -17.57 30.85 8.64
CA MET A 268 -17.29 29.44 8.91
C MET A 268 -18.59 28.75 9.35
N PHE A 269 -19.05 27.81 8.53
CA PHE A 269 -20.30 27.07 8.73
C PHE A 269 -20.00 25.62 9.11
N TYR A 270 -20.63 25.13 10.17
CA TYR A 270 -20.39 23.77 10.65
C TYR A 270 -21.44 22.79 10.11
N SER A 271 -21.01 21.55 9.83
CA SER A 271 -21.88 20.47 9.34
C SER A 271 -22.04 19.34 10.35
N SER A 272 -23.25 18.89 10.66
CA SER A 272 -23.48 17.68 11.45
C SER A 272 -23.18 16.38 10.68
N SER A 273 -22.98 16.45 9.35
CA SER A 273 -22.69 15.29 8.53
C SER A 273 -21.33 14.68 8.88
N THR A 274 -21.28 13.35 8.87
CA THR A 274 -20.04 12.57 9.04
C THR A 274 -19.87 11.60 7.90
N ILE A 275 -18.62 11.35 7.52
CA ILE A 275 -18.29 10.29 6.54
C ILE A 275 -17.29 9.33 7.15
N LYS A 276 -17.40 8.07 6.74
CA LYS A 276 -16.46 7.00 7.08
C LYS A 276 -16.00 6.29 5.82
N PRO A 277 -14.89 6.72 5.20
CA PRO A 277 -14.45 6.15 3.94
C PRO A 277 -13.91 4.74 4.16
N GLY A 278 -14.47 3.77 3.43
CA GLY A 278 -14.04 2.37 3.47
C GLY A 278 -12.81 2.09 2.60
N ILE A 279 -12.22 0.91 2.77
CA ILE A 279 -11.07 0.44 1.96
C ILE A 279 -11.47 0.27 0.47
N GLU A 280 -12.74 -0.01 0.20
CA GLU A 280 -13.30 -0.15 -1.16
C GLU A 280 -13.15 1.14 -2.00
N CYS A 281 -13.04 2.29 -1.33
CA CYS A 281 -12.88 3.61 -1.95
C CYS A 281 -11.46 3.90 -2.47
N ILE A 282 -10.56 2.90 -2.43
CA ILE A 282 -9.24 2.96 -3.08
C ILE A 282 -9.32 2.48 -4.53
N VAL A 283 -10.08 1.42 -4.77
CA VAL A 283 -10.16 0.74 -6.07
C VAL A 283 -11.32 1.30 -6.91
N SER A 284 -12.34 1.83 -6.24
CA SER A 284 -13.52 2.42 -6.87
C SER A 284 -13.73 3.87 -6.42
N PRO A 285 -14.16 4.78 -7.30
CA PRO A 285 -14.46 6.16 -6.92
C PRO A 285 -15.69 6.18 -6.01
N CYS A 286 -15.49 6.54 -4.74
CA CYS A 286 -16.57 6.75 -3.80
C CYS A 286 -17.03 8.21 -3.81
N ARG A 287 -18.35 8.42 -3.80
CA ARG A 287 -18.97 9.73 -3.65
C ARG A 287 -19.75 9.79 -2.35
N TYR A 288 -19.43 10.77 -1.52
CA TYR A 288 -20.18 11.08 -0.30
C TYR A 288 -20.88 12.42 -0.46
N GLU A 289 -22.04 12.57 0.18
CA GLU A 289 -22.77 13.84 0.23
C GLU A 289 -22.79 14.34 1.67
N ILE A 290 -22.48 15.63 1.85
CA ILE A 290 -22.54 16.30 3.15
C ILE A 290 -23.44 17.54 3.06
N THR A 291 -24.16 17.83 4.14
CA THR A 291 -25.02 19.00 4.27
C THR A 291 -24.43 20.00 5.27
N ILE A 292 -24.40 21.28 4.92
CA ILE A 292 -23.90 22.34 5.81
C ILE A 292 -25.07 23.01 6.52
N ASP A 293 -25.25 22.70 7.80
CA ASP A 293 -26.45 23.11 8.57
C ASP A 293 -26.54 24.62 8.81
N GLY A 294 -25.41 25.32 8.76
CA GLY A 294 -25.36 26.77 8.91
C GLY A 294 -25.91 27.57 7.71
N ILE A 295 -26.20 26.90 6.59
CA ILE A 295 -26.70 27.52 5.36
C ILE A 295 -28.10 26.99 5.06
N LEU A 296 -29.09 27.87 5.15
CA LEU A 296 -30.49 27.53 4.91
C LEU A 296 -30.73 27.27 3.43
N ALA A 297 -30.34 28.22 2.59
CA ALA A 297 -30.53 28.16 1.15
C ALA A 297 -29.42 28.95 0.45
N SER A 298 -29.04 28.47 -0.73
CA SER A 298 -28.02 29.10 -1.54
C SER A 298 -28.35 29.01 -3.03
N ASP A 299 -27.82 29.98 -3.76
CA ASP A 299 -27.63 29.90 -5.21
C ASP A 299 -26.16 30.30 -5.46
N SER A 300 -25.25 29.36 -5.13
CA SER A 300 -23.82 29.61 -5.17
C SER A 300 -23.34 29.90 -6.61
N PRO A 301 -22.44 30.89 -6.82
CA PRO A 301 -21.79 31.75 -5.82
C PRO A 301 -22.48 33.12 -5.62
N TYR A 302 -23.77 33.27 -5.96
CA TYR A 302 -24.43 34.59 -6.04
C TYR A 302 -25.06 35.06 -4.73
N ILE A 303 -25.69 34.18 -3.97
CA ILE A 303 -26.38 34.54 -2.72
C ILE A 303 -26.36 33.38 -1.75
N LEU A 304 -26.21 33.71 -0.47
CA LEU A 304 -26.19 32.77 0.63
C LEU A 304 -27.09 33.28 1.77
N ILE A 305 -27.96 32.40 2.26
CA ILE A 305 -28.90 32.71 3.34
C ILE A 305 -28.56 31.84 4.53
N HIS A 306 -28.23 32.48 5.65
CA HIS A 306 -27.80 31.79 6.85
C HIS A 306 -28.99 31.17 7.57
N THR A 307 -28.77 30.02 8.22
CA THR A 307 -29.77 29.40 9.10
C THR A 307 -29.93 30.23 10.38
N PRO A 308 -31.12 30.76 10.68
CA PRO A 308 -31.37 31.47 11.93
C PRO A 308 -31.21 30.54 13.14
N GLN A 309 -30.63 31.03 14.24
CA GLN A 309 -30.33 30.20 15.42
C GLN A 309 -31.55 29.54 16.06
N SER A 310 -32.73 30.16 15.96
CA SER A 310 -33.98 29.70 16.56
C SER A 310 -34.94 29.06 15.56
N LEU A 311 -34.44 28.66 14.38
CA LEU A 311 -35.24 28.07 13.32
C LEU A 311 -35.85 26.73 13.76
N THR A 312 -37.17 26.60 13.63
CA THR A 312 -37.89 25.34 13.91
C THR A 312 -38.34 24.64 12.63
N THR A 313 -38.95 25.38 11.71
CA THR A 313 -39.40 24.87 10.41
C THR A 313 -39.11 25.88 9.32
N TYR A 314 -38.89 25.39 8.11
CA TYR A 314 -38.69 26.21 6.93
C TYR A 314 -39.30 25.56 5.69
N VAL A 315 -39.75 26.38 4.76
CA VAL A 315 -40.07 25.99 3.38
C VAL A 315 -39.39 26.99 2.48
N VAL A 316 -38.60 26.50 1.53
CA VAL A 316 -37.89 27.32 0.55
C VAL A 316 -38.42 26.97 -0.83
N VAL A 317 -38.96 27.97 -1.51
CA VAL A 317 -39.27 27.91 -2.94
C VAL A 317 -38.24 28.76 -3.66
N LYS A 318 -37.45 28.14 -4.53
CA LYS A 318 -36.40 28.81 -5.28
C LYS A 318 -36.65 28.73 -6.78
N ASP A 319 -36.44 29.87 -7.44
CA ASP A 319 -36.34 29.97 -8.88
C ASP A 319 -34.99 30.64 -9.20
N ALA A 320 -33.97 29.79 -9.30
CA ALA A 320 -32.59 30.24 -9.49
C ALA A 320 -32.35 30.85 -10.88
N GLU A 321 -33.17 30.54 -11.89
CA GLU A 321 -33.02 31.15 -13.23
C GLU A 321 -33.41 32.62 -13.21
N ASN A 322 -34.49 32.95 -12.49
CA ASN A 322 -35.01 34.31 -12.37
C ASN A 322 -34.50 35.06 -11.14
N GLY A 323 -33.61 34.47 -10.35
CA GLY A 323 -33.03 35.10 -9.16
C GLY A 323 -34.04 35.39 -8.07
N TYR A 324 -34.92 34.42 -7.77
CA TYR A 324 -36.00 34.57 -6.80
C TYR A 324 -35.96 33.50 -5.70
N PHE A 325 -36.11 33.94 -4.46
CA PHE A 325 -36.37 33.07 -3.31
C PHE A 325 -37.65 33.51 -2.59
N ASN A 326 -38.49 32.55 -2.22
CA ASN A 326 -39.55 32.72 -1.24
C ASN A 326 -39.32 31.73 -0.11
N ILE A 327 -39.11 32.24 1.09
CA ILE A 327 -38.74 31.47 2.25
C ILE A 327 -39.74 31.73 3.36
N THR A 328 -40.47 30.70 3.77
CA THR A 328 -41.30 30.76 4.97
C THR A 328 -40.52 30.13 6.11
N ILE A 329 -40.17 30.90 7.15
CA ILE A 329 -39.44 30.43 8.33
C ILE A 329 -40.31 30.55 9.57
N SER A 330 -40.19 29.58 10.48
CA SER A 330 -40.76 29.65 11.82
C SER A 330 -39.63 29.73 12.85
N LEU A 331 -39.73 30.70 13.76
CA LEU A 331 -38.71 31.01 14.76
C LEU A 331 -39.28 30.82 16.17
N ALA A 332 -38.57 30.05 17.01
CA ALA A 332 -38.95 29.83 18.41
C ALA A 332 -38.71 31.06 19.30
N SER A 333 -37.72 31.87 18.93
CA SER A 333 -37.33 33.09 19.63
C SER A 333 -36.81 34.11 18.62
N LYS A 334 -36.71 35.37 19.06
CA LYS A 334 -36.14 36.46 18.28
C LYS A 334 -34.76 36.09 17.74
N SER A 335 -34.55 36.21 16.43
CA SER A 335 -33.28 35.87 15.78
C SER A 335 -32.97 36.79 14.60
N THR A 336 -31.70 36.81 14.19
CA THR A 336 -31.23 37.61 13.06
C THR A 336 -31.22 36.78 11.79
N LEU A 337 -31.91 37.25 10.76
CA LEU A 337 -31.72 36.79 9.39
C LEU A 337 -30.46 37.46 8.83
N ILE A 338 -29.56 36.65 8.25
CA ILE A 338 -28.34 37.13 7.60
C ILE A 338 -28.37 36.68 6.15
N ILE A 339 -28.28 37.65 5.25
CA ILE A 339 -28.19 37.42 3.81
C ILE A 339 -26.84 37.96 3.34
N THR A 340 -26.04 37.09 2.74
CA THR A 340 -24.70 37.40 2.27
C THR A 340 -24.66 37.40 0.76
N ILE A 341 -24.20 38.51 0.19
CA ILE A 341 -24.04 38.66 -1.26
C ILE A 341 -22.66 39.25 -1.62
N PRO A 342 -22.01 38.76 -2.69
CA PRO A 342 -20.81 39.36 -3.24
C PRO A 342 -21.13 40.65 -4.02
N VAL A 343 -20.13 41.48 -4.28
CA VAL A 343 -20.28 42.78 -4.99
C VAL A 343 -20.86 42.62 -6.41
N TYR A 344 -20.70 41.47 -7.05
CA TYR A 344 -21.23 41.20 -8.38
C TYR A 344 -22.71 40.77 -8.39
N THR A 345 -23.35 40.59 -7.23
CA THR A 345 -24.79 40.32 -7.12
C THR A 345 -25.51 41.58 -6.65
N VAL A 346 -26.58 41.97 -7.35
CA VAL A 346 -27.41 43.13 -6.99
C VAL A 346 -28.72 42.64 -6.41
N LEU A 347 -29.00 43.01 -5.17
CA LEU A 347 -30.27 42.75 -4.49
C LEU A 347 -31.27 43.84 -4.89
N GLU A 348 -32.33 43.49 -5.62
CA GLU A 348 -33.32 44.45 -6.12
C GLU A 348 -34.39 44.75 -5.07
N GLU A 349 -34.93 43.69 -4.47
CA GLU A 349 -36.08 43.78 -3.57
C GLU A 349 -36.00 42.69 -2.51
N VAL A 350 -36.27 43.09 -1.25
CA VAL A 350 -36.46 42.17 -0.14
C VAL A 350 -37.71 42.57 0.63
N LEU A 351 -38.65 41.63 0.70
CA LEU A 351 -39.90 41.79 1.45
C LEU A 351 -39.91 40.79 2.61
N ILE A 352 -40.06 41.30 3.83
CA ILE A 352 -40.38 40.46 5.00
C ILE A 352 -41.84 40.73 5.34
N ASP A 353 -42.65 39.67 5.35
CA ASP A 353 -44.09 39.72 5.59
C ASP A 353 -44.82 40.73 4.67
N GLY A 354 -44.37 40.78 3.41
CA GLY A 354 -44.90 41.66 2.37
C GLY A 354 -44.50 43.14 2.48
N LYS A 355 -43.59 43.50 3.41
CA LYS A 355 -43.10 44.87 3.58
C LYS A 355 -41.63 44.99 3.19
N PRO A 356 -41.24 46.08 2.50
CA PRO A 356 -39.83 46.32 2.18
C PRO A 356 -39.03 46.48 3.47
N VAL A 357 -37.89 45.79 3.53
CA VAL A 357 -37.03 45.76 4.70
C VAL A 357 -36.11 46.97 4.71
N SER A 358 -36.10 47.70 5.82
CA SER A 358 -34.97 48.56 6.17
C SER A 358 -33.93 47.70 6.87
N TRP A 359 -32.77 47.50 6.24
CA TRP A 359 -31.68 46.73 6.82
C TRP A 359 -31.19 47.38 8.11
N ASP A 360 -31.12 46.59 9.19
CA ASP A 360 -30.66 47.05 10.49
C ASP A 360 -29.16 47.37 10.45
N GLU A 361 -28.40 46.53 9.74
CA GLU A 361 -26.97 46.69 9.58
C GLU A 361 -26.50 46.13 8.23
N ARG A 362 -25.58 46.85 7.58
CA ARG A 362 -24.88 46.38 6.38
C ARG A 362 -23.39 46.33 6.67
N ARG A 363 -22.81 45.13 6.69
CA ARG A 363 -21.39 44.91 6.96
C ARG A 363 -20.67 44.52 5.69
N SER A 364 -19.56 45.19 5.36
CA SER A 364 -18.71 44.78 4.25
C SER A 364 -17.74 43.69 4.69
N TRP A 365 -17.53 42.68 3.86
CA TRP A 365 -16.53 41.63 4.07
C TRP A 365 -15.57 41.54 2.89
N ASN A 366 -14.40 40.94 3.15
CA ASN A 366 -13.39 40.62 2.16
C ASN A 366 -12.85 39.22 2.45
N TRP A 367 -12.95 38.32 1.49
CA TRP A 367 -12.57 36.92 1.63
C TRP A 367 -12.01 36.37 0.32
N ALA A 368 -10.84 35.74 0.36
CA ALA A 368 -10.17 35.15 -0.81
C ALA A 368 -10.08 36.08 -2.05
N GLY A 369 -9.95 37.40 -1.84
CA GLY A 369 -9.92 38.41 -2.91
C GLY A 369 -11.30 38.86 -3.43
N LEU A 370 -12.38 38.26 -2.93
CA LEU A 370 -13.76 38.69 -3.16
C LEU A 370 -14.21 39.67 -2.09
N ARG A 371 -15.09 40.59 -2.47
CA ARG A 371 -15.73 41.53 -1.55
C ARG A 371 -17.24 41.38 -1.65
N GLY A 372 -17.94 41.71 -0.58
CA GLY A 372 -19.39 41.67 -0.55
C GLY A 372 -19.97 42.35 0.68
N TYR A 373 -21.25 42.11 0.90
CA TYR A 373 -22.02 42.68 1.98
C TYR A 373 -22.88 41.62 2.66
N ASP A 374 -22.92 41.69 3.99
CA ASP A 374 -23.87 40.99 4.82
C ASP A 374 -24.98 41.96 5.23
N TYR A 375 -26.21 41.51 5.03
CA TYR A 375 -27.43 42.21 5.36
C TYR A 375 -28.07 41.55 6.56
N HIS A 376 -28.22 42.32 7.64
CA HIS A 376 -28.82 41.84 8.88
C HIS A 376 -30.23 42.41 9.02
N ALA A 377 -31.19 41.52 9.32
CA ALA A 377 -32.56 41.88 9.66
C ALA A 377 -33.00 41.10 10.90
N LEU A 378 -33.50 41.81 11.90
CA LEU A 378 -33.99 41.24 13.13
C LEU A 378 -35.44 40.76 12.96
N LEU A 379 -35.69 39.47 13.21
CA LEU A 379 -37.00 38.85 13.14
C LEU A 379 -37.49 38.50 14.54
N GLU A 380 -38.76 38.79 14.81
CA GLU A 380 -39.41 38.40 16.06
C GLU A 380 -39.71 36.89 16.08
N ALA A 381 -40.18 36.38 17.23
CA ALA A 381 -40.64 35.00 17.31
C ALA A 381 -41.96 34.84 16.53
N GLY A 382 -42.08 33.81 15.71
CA GLY A 382 -43.25 33.58 14.87
C GLY A 382 -42.93 33.04 13.48
N VAL A 383 -43.94 33.05 12.61
CA VAL A 383 -43.80 32.65 11.20
C VAL A 383 -43.62 33.90 10.36
N HIS A 384 -42.57 33.91 9.55
CA HIS A 384 -42.22 35.02 8.65
C HIS A 384 -42.05 34.53 7.23
N THR A 385 -42.46 35.35 6.26
CA THR A 385 -42.27 35.10 4.83
C THR A 385 -41.26 36.09 4.26
N VAL A 386 -40.14 35.59 3.77
CA VAL A 386 -39.05 36.37 3.19
C VAL A 386 -39.03 36.15 1.69
N GLU A 387 -39.32 37.20 0.93
CA GLU A 387 -39.23 37.21 -0.52
C GLU A 387 -38.02 38.03 -0.96
N LEU A 388 -37.19 37.45 -1.84
CA LEU A 388 -35.91 38.00 -2.26
C LEU A 388 -35.84 37.98 -3.79
N ARG A 389 -35.46 39.12 -4.39
CA ARG A 389 -35.14 39.25 -5.81
C ARG A 389 -33.75 39.80 -5.99
N TYR A 390 -32.95 39.15 -6.83
CA TYR A 390 -31.58 39.54 -7.12
C TYR A 390 -31.20 39.29 -8.57
N VAL A 391 -30.26 40.09 -9.06
CA VAL A 391 -29.67 39.99 -10.40
C VAL A 391 -28.26 39.47 -10.30
N LYS A 392 -27.95 38.47 -11.13
CA LYS A 392 -26.65 37.82 -11.23
C LYS A 392 -25.72 38.63 -12.13
N GLY A 393 -24.59 39.08 -11.61
CA GLY A 393 -23.49 39.61 -12.41
C GLY A 393 -22.52 38.52 -12.85
N SER A 394 -21.38 38.93 -13.43
CA SER A 394 -20.30 38.01 -13.79
C SER A 394 -19.53 37.57 -12.53
N PRO A 395 -19.52 36.26 -12.18
CA PRO A 395 -18.85 35.81 -10.97
C PRO A 395 -17.32 35.88 -11.11
N SER A 396 -16.66 36.39 -10.08
CA SER A 396 -15.21 36.33 -9.93
C SER A 396 -14.84 35.08 -9.14
N LYS A 397 -13.81 34.34 -9.60
CA LYS A 397 -13.33 33.15 -8.88
C LYS A 397 -12.51 33.53 -7.65
N PRO A 398 -12.76 32.94 -6.46
CA PRO A 398 -11.98 33.19 -5.26
C PRO A 398 -10.55 32.62 -5.37
N LEU A 399 -9.60 33.30 -4.75
CA LEU A 399 -8.21 32.83 -4.62
C LEU A 399 -8.11 31.82 -3.48
N LEU A 400 -8.49 30.58 -3.77
CA LEU A 400 -8.47 29.48 -2.81
C LEU A 400 -7.12 28.77 -2.83
N GLN A 401 -6.50 28.62 -1.65
CA GLN A 401 -5.29 27.81 -1.47
C GLN A 401 -5.62 26.58 -0.63
N GLN A 402 -5.09 25.44 -1.07
CA GLN A 402 -5.23 24.17 -0.38
C GLN A 402 -4.13 24.02 0.68
N TYR A 403 -4.50 23.61 1.90
CA TYR A 403 -3.55 23.36 2.99
C TYR A 403 -3.81 22.00 3.65
N ILE A 404 -2.75 21.33 4.10
CA ILE A 404 -2.83 20.03 4.79
C ILE A 404 -2.04 20.11 6.08
N TYR A 405 -2.67 19.70 7.17
CA TYR A 405 -2.05 19.58 8.48
C TYR A 405 -2.06 18.11 8.85
N TYR A 406 -1.04 17.37 8.41
CA TYR A 406 -0.96 15.95 8.73
C TYR A 406 -0.43 15.78 10.16
N ASN A 407 -1.33 15.67 11.14
CA ASN A 407 -0.95 15.37 12.51
C ASN A 407 -0.88 13.85 12.70
N ILE A 408 0.32 13.27 12.56
CA ILE A 408 0.56 11.83 12.73
C ILE A 408 0.24 11.45 14.19
N GLN A 409 -0.81 10.66 14.43
CA GLN A 409 -1.11 10.16 15.77
C GLN A 409 -0.11 9.08 16.19
N GLN A 410 0.15 8.96 17.50
CA GLN A 410 1.12 8.02 18.07
C GLN A 410 0.78 6.54 17.78
N GLU A 411 -0.50 6.23 17.56
CA GLU A 411 -1.02 4.91 17.17
C GLU A 411 -0.68 4.55 15.70
N ASP A 412 -0.60 5.55 14.82
CA ASP A 412 -0.19 5.33 13.43
C ASP A 412 1.32 5.03 13.34
N LEU A 413 2.12 5.63 14.22
CA LEU A 413 3.55 5.31 14.32
C LEU A 413 3.79 3.89 14.87
N SER A 414 3.06 3.48 15.91
CA SER A 414 3.24 2.15 16.51
C SER A 414 2.88 1.02 15.54
N SER A 415 1.80 1.19 14.77
CA SER A 415 1.42 0.24 13.72
C SER A 415 2.44 0.19 12.57
N ILE A 416 2.94 1.34 12.10
CA ILE A 416 3.98 1.41 11.07
C ILE A 416 5.26 0.70 11.55
N PHE A 417 5.74 0.97 12.77
CA PHE A 417 6.94 0.32 13.30
C PHE A 417 6.75 -1.18 13.50
N SER A 418 5.60 -1.63 14.00
CA SER A 418 5.28 -3.06 14.13
C SER A 418 5.33 -3.78 12.78
N ASN A 419 4.71 -3.19 11.75
CA ASN A 419 4.71 -3.74 10.40
C ASN A 419 6.13 -3.79 9.79
N ILE A 420 6.96 -2.78 10.04
CA ILE A 420 8.36 -2.79 9.60
C ILE A 420 9.15 -3.91 10.30
N ILE A 421 8.93 -4.14 11.60
CA ILE A 421 9.61 -5.23 12.30
C ILE A 421 9.19 -6.57 11.69
N LEU A 422 7.88 -6.82 11.53
CA LEU A 422 7.37 -8.06 10.93
C LEU A 422 7.94 -8.30 9.52
N ILE A 423 7.99 -7.26 8.67
CA ILE A 423 8.52 -7.40 7.31
C ILE A 423 10.02 -7.71 7.34
N LEU A 424 10.79 -7.11 8.25
CA LEU A 424 12.22 -7.38 8.40
C LEU A 424 12.47 -8.83 8.79
N PHE A 425 11.70 -9.36 9.74
CA PHE A 425 11.79 -10.77 10.12
C PHE A 425 11.43 -11.70 8.96
N ALA A 426 10.34 -11.42 8.24
CA ALA A 426 9.87 -12.21 7.10
C ALA A 426 10.85 -12.22 5.91
N SER A 427 11.56 -11.11 5.68
CA SER A 427 12.44 -10.91 4.52
C SER A 427 13.91 -11.26 4.77
N THR A 428 14.37 -11.23 6.02
CA THR A 428 15.78 -11.44 6.37
C THR A 428 15.98 -12.62 7.31
N VAL A 429 15.34 -12.61 8.48
CA VAL A 429 15.60 -13.59 9.55
C VAL A 429 15.09 -14.97 9.16
N PHE A 430 13.82 -15.12 8.76
CA PHE A 430 13.31 -16.44 8.42
C PHE A 430 13.95 -17.04 7.17
N PRO A 431 14.16 -16.29 6.07
CA PRO A 431 14.86 -16.83 4.92
C PRO A 431 16.30 -17.25 5.23
N THR A 432 17.03 -16.51 6.07
CA THR A 432 18.40 -16.91 6.47
C THR A 432 18.40 -18.17 7.33
N VAL A 433 17.52 -18.26 8.33
CA VAL A 433 17.33 -19.49 9.12
C VAL A 433 16.96 -20.66 8.22
N TYR A 434 16.03 -20.46 7.28
CA TYR A 434 15.63 -21.50 6.34
C TYR A 434 16.79 -21.97 5.45
N LEU A 435 17.54 -21.03 4.87
CA LEU A 435 18.71 -21.34 4.03
C LEU A 435 19.78 -22.11 4.80
N THR A 436 20.03 -21.77 6.07
CA THR A 436 20.99 -22.52 6.90
C THR A 436 20.53 -23.96 7.13
N LEU A 437 19.23 -24.21 7.35
CA LEU A 437 18.66 -25.56 7.41
C LEU A 437 18.85 -26.31 6.08
N LEU A 438 18.63 -25.64 4.93
CA LEU A 438 18.85 -26.24 3.62
C LEU A 438 20.32 -26.61 3.38
N VAL A 439 21.26 -25.75 3.81
CA VAL A 439 22.70 -26.03 3.71
C VAL A 439 23.08 -27.21 4.60
N MET A 440 22.56 -27.29 5.82
CA MET A 440 22.79 -28.45 6.70
C MET A 440 22.27 -29.75 6.08
N ALA A 441 21.04 -29.73 5.54
CA ALA A 441 20.47 -30.86 4.84
C ALA A 441 21.31 -31.25 3.61
N THR A 442 21.84 -30.25 2.88
CA THR A 442 22.73 -30.45 1.72
C THR A 442 23.99 -31.18 2.10
N TYR A 443 24.64 -30.78 3.20
CA TYR A 443 25.82 -31.49 3.70
C TYR A 443 25.51 -32.91 4.15
N SER A 444 24.35 -33.14 4.78
CA SER A 444 23.92 -34.47 5.20
C SER A 444 23.75 -35.42 4.01
N LEU A 445 23.02 -34.98 2.98
CA LEU A 445 22.82 -35.76 1.75
C LEU A 445 24.12 -35.94 0.97
N ALA A 446 24.96 -34.91 0.90
CA ALA A 446 26.25 -34.98 0.21
C ALA A 446 27.18 -36.01 0.84
N ARG A 447 27.17 -36.12 2.17
CA ARG A 447 27.95 -37.14 2.91
C ARG A 447 27.43 -38.55 2.65
N PHE A 448 26.11 -38.71 2.47
CA PHE A 448 25.49 -39.97 2.10
C PHE A 448 25.91 -40.39 0.68
N ILE A 449 25.85 -39.48 -0.29
CA ILE A 449 26.28 -39.73 -1.67
C ILE A 449 27.80 -39.99 -1.76
N GLU A 450 28.61 -39.24 -1.03
CA GLU A 450 30.08 -39.37 -1.04
C GLU A 450 30.55 -40.72 -0.52
N LYS A 451 29.99 -41.20 0.61
CA LYS A 451 30.42 -42.46 1.22
C LYS A 451 29.90 -43.70 0.47
N GLY A 452 28.88 -43.53 -0.36
CA GLY A 452 28.14 -44.61 -1.02
C GLY A 452 27.48 -45.55 -0.02
N PHE A 453 26.60 -46.43 -0.50
CA PHE A 453 26.15 -47.58 0.28
C PHE A 453 27.41 -48.36 0.72
N ARG A 454 27.69 -48.33 2.01
CA ARG A 454 28.73 -49.15 2.64
C ARG A 454 28.11 -50.42 3.18
#